data_AF-A0A955XF05-F1
#
_entry.id   AF-A0A955XF05-F1
#
_cell.length_a   1.000
_cell.length_b   1.000
_cell.length_c   1.000
_cell.angle_alpha   90.00
_cell.angle_beta   90.00
_cell.angle_gamma   90.00
#
_symmetry.space_group_name_H-M   'P 1'
#
loop_
_entity.id
_entity.type
_entity.pdbx_description
1 polymer ?
#
loop_
_entity_poly.entity_id
_entity_poly.type
_entity_poly.pdbx_seq_one_letter_code
_entity_poly.pdbx_strand_id
1 'polypeptide(L)' 'MTLAPSSRPTNVRILSSGVVVVHWNADRYDYLLLRAYNYWDFPKGVVEVAESPLQAAVREV' A
#
# COMPACT_ATOMS: atom_id res chain seq x y z
N MET A 1 -19.95 1.32 -42.62
CA MET A 1 -20.17 1.96 -41.31
C MET A 1 -19.63 0.98 -40.26
N THR A 2 -18.36 1.13 -39.89
CA THR A 2 -17.65 0.15 -39.04
C THR A 2 -17.88 0.50 -37.57
N LEU A 3 -18.47 -0.41 -36.80
CA LEU A 3 -18.68 -0.24 -35.36
C LEU A 3 -17.32 -0.25 -34.66
N ALA A 4 -17.00 0.83 -33.93
CA ALA A 4 -15.81 0.90 -33.11
C ALA A 4 -15.88 -0.15 -31.97
N PRO A 5 -14.75 -0.78 -31.60
CA PRO A 5 -14.75 -1.73 -30.49
C PRO A 5 -15.10 -1.01 -29.18
N SER A 6 -16.13 -1.47 -28.51
CA SER A 6 -16.51 -1.00 -27.18
C SER A 6 -15.43 -1.42 -26.17
N SER A 7 -14.63 -0.46 -25.70
CA SER A 7 -13.71 -0.65 -24.59
C SER A 7 -14.51 -0.74 -23.29
N ARG A 8 -14.61 -1.95 -22.72
CA ARG A 8 -15.13 -2.09 -21.35
C ARG A 8 -14.24 -1.30 -20.39
N PRO A 9 -14.80 -0.57 -19.41
CA PRO A 9 -13.98 0.09 -18.41
C PRO A 9 -13.17 -0.96 -17.65
N THR A 10 -11.85 -0.88 -17.75
CA THR A 10 -10.94 -1.65 -16.92
C THR A 10 -11.10 -1.18 -15.48
N ASN A 11 -11.54 -2.06 -14.60
CA ASN A 11 -11.62 -1.77 -13.16
C ASN A 11 -10.23 -1.29 -12.69
N VAL A 12 -10.13 -0.03 -12.29
CA VAL A 12 -8.87 0.58 -11.84
C VAL A 12 -8.53 -0.06 -10.50
N ARG A 13 -7.53 -0.95 -10.51
CA ARG A 13 -6.99 -1.51 -9.27
C ARG A 13 -6.04 -0.48 -8.66
N ILE A 14 -6.36 -0.03 -7.45
CA ILE A 14 -5.46 0.77 -6.63
C ILE A 14 -4.45 -0.19 -5.99
N LEU A 15 -3.17 0.07 -6.21
CA LEU A 15 -2.08 -0.67 -5.55
C LEU A 15 -1.61 0.15 -4.35
N SER A 16 -1.48 -0.51 -3.20
CA SER A 16 -0.84 0.07 -2.02
C SER A 16 0.37 -0.75 -1.63
N SER A 17 1.34 -0.12 -0.99
CA SER A 17 2.56 -0.74 -0.51
C SER A 17 2.92 -0.17 0.86
N GLY A 18 3.53 -0.99 1.70
CA GLY A 18 3.83 -0.67 3.09
C GLY A 18 4.83 -1.66 3.67
N VAL A 19 5.16 -1.47 4.94
CA VAL A 19 6.14 -2.31 5.64
C VAL A 19 5.59 -2.82 6.95
N VAL A 20 6.14 -3.94 7.41
CA VAL A 20 5.98 -4.43 8.79
C VAL A 20 7.31 -4.23 9.49
N VAL A 21 7.42 -3.19 10.32
CA VAL A 21 8.62 -2.97 11.12
C VAL A 21 8.59 -3.92 12.31
N VAL A 22 9.60 -4.77 12.41
CA VAL A 22 9.77 -5.73 13.50
C VAL A 22 10.99 -5.33 14.32
N HIS A 23 10.77 -5.14 15.62
CA HIS A 23 11.85 -4.85 16.56
C HIS A 23 11.93 -5.99 17.59
N TRP A 24 13.06 -6.68 17.63
CA TRP A 24 13.34 -7.70 18.65
C TRP A 24 13.81 -7.04 19.94
N ASN A 25 13.10 -7.28 21.04
CA ASN A 25 13.34 -6.61 22.32
C ASN A 25 13.18 -7.59 23.50
N ALA A 26 14.30 -8.01 24.10
CA ALA A 26 14.32 -8.85 25.31
C ALA A 26 13.29 -9.99 25.27
N ASP A 27 13.44 -10.87 24.27
CA ASP A 27 12.62 -12.06 24.03
C ASP A 27 11.20 -11.86 23.49
N ARG A 28 10.86 -10.65 23.02
CA ARG A 28 9.60 -10.40 22.31
C ARG A 28 9.79 -9.60 21.03
N TYR A 29 8.79 -9.67 20.15
CA TYR A 29 8.69 -8.83 18.97
C TYR A 29 7.75 -7.66 19.25
N ASP A 30 8.27 -6.45 19.13
CA ASP A 30 7.48 -5.23 19.06
C ASP A 30 7.22 -4.90 17.57
N TYR A 31 6.02 -4.38 17.26
CA TYR A 31 5.63 -3.97 15.92
C TYR A 31 5.28 -2.48 15.89
N LEU A 32 5.64 -1.78 14.81
CA LEU A 32 5.15 -0.43 14.55
C LEU A 32 3.74 -0.49 13.95
N LEU A 33 2.76 0.03 14.68
CA LEU A 33 1.37 0.16 14.22
C LEU A 33 0.95 1.62 14.26
N LEU A 34 0.19 2.04 13.25
CA LEU A 34 -0.43 3.36 13.18
C LEU A 34 -1.91 3.26 13.50
N ARG A 35 -2.45 4.26 14.20
CA ARG A 35 -3.88 4.35 14.48
C ARG A 35 -4.56 5.13 13.37
N ALA A 36 -5.37 4.46 12.57
CA ALA A 36 -6.23 5.06 11.55
C ALA A 36 -7.69 4.95 12.01
N TYR A 37 -8.24 6.06 12.51
CA TYR A 37 -9.56 6.10 13.16
C TYR A 37 -9.66 5.08 14.31
N ASN A 38 -10.44 4.02 14.10
CA ASN A 38 -10.70 2.96 15.07
C ASN A 38 -9.89 1.68 14.82
N TYR A 39 -8.99 1.70 13.84
CA TYR A 39 -8.19 0.54 13.45
C TYR A 39 -6.70 0.79 13.71
N TRP A 40 -6.02 -0.29 14.07
CA TRP A 40 -4.57 -0.37 14.03
C TRP A 40 -4.16 -1.08 12.76
N ASP A 41 -3.22 -0.50 12.03
CA ASP A 41 -2.72 -1.05 10.78
C ASP A 41 -1.22 -0.78 10.65
N PHE A 42 -0.57 -1.52 9.76
CA PHE A 42 0.83 -1.26 9.42
C PHE A 42 0.96 -0.01 8.55
N PRO A 43 2.12 0.69 8.60
CA PRO A 43 2.39 1.80 7.70
C PRO A 43 2.28 1.34 6.23
N LYS A 44 1.37 1.96 5.48
CA LYS A 44 1.15 1.70 4.05
C LYS A 44 0.41 2.85 3.39
N GLY A 45 0.65 3.01 2.09
CA GLY A 45 0.01 4.01 1.26
C GLY A 45 -0.16 3.56 -0.18
N VAL A 46 -0.87 4.35 -0.97
CA VAL A 46 -1.06 4.12 -2.41
C VAL A 46 0.28 4.32 -3.13
N VAL A 47 0.57 3.45 -4.10
CA VAL A 47 1.73 3.61 -4.99
C VAL A 47 1.40 4.69 -6.00
N GLU A 48 2.17 5.77 -6.00
CA GLU A 48 2.01 6.87 -6.94
C GLU A 48 2.58 6.52 -8.32
N VAL A 49 2.11 7.21 -9.37
CA VAL A 49 2.44 6.91 -10.79
C VAL A 49 3.95 6.86 -11.07
N ALA A 50 4.75 7.64 -10.33
CA ALA A 50 6.20 7.75 -10.52
C ALA A 50 7.02 6.95 -9.49
N GLU A 51 6.38 6.09 -8.69
CA GLU A 51 7.03 5.31 -7.64
C GLU A 51 6.96 3.81 -7.94
N SER A 52 8.02 3.09 -7.59
CA SER A 52 7.95 1.64 -7.42
C SER A 52 7.25 1.28 -6.10
N PRO A 53 6.68 0.05 -5.98
CA PRO A 53 6.10 -0.43 -4.72
C PRO A 53 7.03 -0.27 -3.50
N LEU A 54 8.33 -0.54 -3.67
CA LEU A 54 9.30 -0.40 -2.58
C LEU A 54 9.52 1.07 -2.20
N GLN A 55 9.60 1.98 -3.16
CA GLN A 55 9.74 3.41 -2.89
C GLN A 55 8.53 3.95 -2.13
N ALA A 56 7.32 3.57 -2.56
CA ALA A 56 6.09 3.91 -1.86
C ALA A 56 6.09 3.36 -0.42
N ALA A 57 6.49 2.10 -0.23
CA ALA A 57 6.56 1.50 1.11
C ALA A 57 7.56 2.22 2.03
N VAL A 58 8.72 2.66 1.52
CA VAL A 58 9.74 3.39 2.28
C VAL A 58 9.28 4.81 2.64
N ARG A 59 8.52 5.48 1.77
CA ARG A 59 7.97 6.84 2.02
C ARG A 59 6.98 6.89 3.20
N GLU A 60 6.30 5.78 3.48
CA GLU A 60 5.24 5.69 4.50
C GLU A 60 5.77 5.43 5.92
N VAL A 61 7.10 5.47 6.14
CA VAL A 61 7.79 5.10 7.40
C VAL A 61 8.68 6.22 7.90
#